data_AF-A0A534WLZ5-F1
#
_entry.id   AF-A0A534WLZ5-F1
#
_cell.length_a   1.000
_cell.length_b   1.000
_cell.length_c   1.000
_cell.angle_alpha   90.00
_cell.angle_beta   90.00
_cell.angle_gamma   90.00
#
_symmetry.space_group_name_H-M   'P 1'
#
loop_
_entity.id
_entity.type
_entity.pdbx_description
1 polymer ?
#
loop_
_entity_poly.entity_id
_entity_poly.type
_entity_poly.pdbx_seq_one_letter_code
_entity_poly.pdbx_strand_id
1 'polypeptide(L)'
;MRRAARMLANPMIICPACGKENEDVASECKRCRAPLREEAAADELAMPQSLGEVCRRCEAYNEPGVSVCTNCGLQLFAAPASGQPPLDKTPPDAFTPPSQVPETLSEELRALAISDEEAAEAGLTMAARSGVAIETTPPAAFAPPGVAQSASGRARVGEGVPAAAASGAAPARRPPPAPPRAPPPAPVLGAALPAGKACPNCGALNPPAAKFCFECGTPFARKAAGPRPPSIEVAAELPAETFEDATMESSPVALDEPVPAESAAEPIPEEQPPPFAAKLVLQNGSAEGTEFALGHLENSLGGSAAHIGLGDDPFIAPHAATLAFVDERLVLRDEGSANGVYVRVRESAALEPGDLFVAGERLLRYEGPVEMVPPAEGDLPLLGAPRPAQGPVYRVTEVLLGAKTGRTCHRGGPVISIGRAGCDMNFAGDSLLAAKHGEIRIAEDGTAALADLGHGPSGVFLRVRAQQPVELQAGDVVRVGDQHLRVEVG
;
A
#
# COMPACT_ATOMS: atom_id res chain seq x y z
N MET A 1 71.85 21.17 33.43
CA MET A 1 70.95 20.00 33.32
C MET A 1 69.61 20.47 32.77
N ARG A 2 69.25 20.02 31.56
CA ARG A 2 68.03 20.37 30.84
C ARG A 2 66.81 19.76 31.56
N ARG A 3 65.80 20.56 31.91
CA ARG A 3 64.44 20.08 32.19
C ARG A 3 63.47 20.87 31.33
N ALA A 4 62.73 20.13 30.52
CA ALA A 4 61.84 20.59 29.47
C ALA A 4 60.66 21.41 30.01
N ALA A 5 60.40 22.55 29.39
CA ALA A 5 59.12 23.23 29.50
C ALA A 5 58.08 22.37 28.77
N ARG A 6 57.22 21.69 29.53
CA ARG A 6 56.07 20.95 29.00
C ARG A 6 55.00 21.98 28.66
N MET A 7 54.91 22.35 27.38
CA MET A 7 53.80 23.15 26.85
C MET A 7 52.49 22.46 27.23
N LEU A 8 51.66 23.14 28.02
CA LEU A 8 50.28 22.75 28.27
C LEU A 8 49.54 22.85 26.94
N ALA A 9 49.19 21.71 26.34
CA ALA A 9 48.33 21.68 25.17
C ALA A 9 46.95 22.18 25.60
N ASN A 10 46.45 23.24 24.96
CA ASN A 10 45.07 23.68 25.14
C ASN A 10 44.13 22.52 24.77
N PRO A 11 43.08 22.25 25.56
CA PRO A 11 42.10 21.24 25.19
C PRO A 11 41.44 21.68 23.87
N MET A 12 41.33 20.76 22.92
CA MET A 12 40.74 21.00 21.60
C MET A 12 39.50 20.12 21.45
N ILE A 13 38.43 20.66 20.87
CA ILE A 13 37.19 19.95 20.54
C ILE A 13 37.11 19.72 19.03
N ILE A 14 36.78 18.50 18.62
CA ILE A 14 36.62 18.15 17.20
C ILE A 14 35.17 18.37 16.81
N CYS A 15 34.93 19.16 15.77
CA CYS A 15 33.59 19.40 15.25
C CYS A 15 32.99 18.10 14.70
N PRO A 16 31.82 17.64 15.18
CA PRO A 16 31.19 16.41 14.70
C PRO A 16 30.70 16.52 13.25
N ALA A 17 30.42 17.73 12.76
CA ALA A 17 29.91 17.94 11.40
C ALA A 17 31.01 17.94 10.32
N CYS A 18 32.24 18.35 10.63
CA CYS A 18 33.29 18.50 9.61
C CYS A 18 34.69 18.02 10.02
N GLY A 19 34.84 17.46 11.23
CA GLY A 19 36.10 16.93 11.75
C GLY A 19 37.18 17.97 12.04
N LYS A 20 36.87 19.28 12.00
CA LYS A 20 37.84 20.34 12.28
C LYS A 20 38.05 20.49 13.78
N GLU A 21 39.31 20.57 14.20
CA GLU A 21 39.70 20.93 15.56
C GLU A 21 39.42 22.42 15.85
N ASN A 22 38.73 22.68 16.96
CA ASN A 22 38.44 24.01 17.50
C ASN A 22 38.96 24.08 18.94
N GLU A 23 39.16 25.30 19.44
CA GLU A 23 39.47 25.50 20.86
C GLU A 23 38.30 25.00 21.70
N ASP A 24 38.56 24.39 22.86
CA ASP A 24 37.54 23.86 23.75
C ASP A 24 36.46 24.87 24.15
N VAL A 25 36.80 26.15 24.24
CA VAL A 25 35.90 27.27 24.54
C VAL A 25 35.04 27.73 23.35
N ALA A 26 35.26 27.22 22.14
CA ALA A 26 34.49 27.64 20.96
C ALA A 26 33.04 27.14 21.04
N SER A 27 32.08 28.06 20.93
CA SER A 27 30.64 27.76 20.85
C SER A 27 30.22 27.29 19.45
N GLU A 28 30.96 27.66 18.41
CA GLU A 28 30.72 27.27 17.02
C GLU A 28 32.02 26.85 16.31
N CYS A 29 31.89 25.99 15.31
CA CYS A 29 33.04 25.53 14.53
C CYS A 29 33.59 26.63 13.61
N LYS A 30 34.90 26.92 13.69
CA LYS A 30 35.58 27.91 12.83
C LYS A 30 35.49 27.60 11.33
N ARG A 31 35.20 26.35 10.94
CA ARG A 31 35.11 25.92 9.53
C ARG A 31 33.69 25.92 8.98
N CYS A 32 32.77 25.25 9.67
CA CYS A 32 31.39 25.04 9.16
C CYS A 32 30.33 25.81 9.95
N ARG A 33 30.71 26.55 11.00
CA ARG A 33 29.81 27.26 11.93
C ARG A 33 28.77 26.38 12.64
N ALA A 34 28.94 25.06 12.60
CA ALA A 34 28.08 24.16 13.39
C ALA A 34 28.28 24.42 14.89
N PRO A 35 27.20 24.46 15.69
CA PRO A 35 27.30 24.64 17.14
C PRO A 35 28.06 23.46 17.76
N LEU A 36 28.98 23.76 18.67
CA LEU A 36 29.85 22.76 19.33
C LEU A 36 29.37 22.43 20.75
N ARG A 37 28.42 23.19 21.29
CA ARG A 37 27.81 22.97 22.61
C ARG A 37 26.31 23.20 22.52
N GLU A 38 25.54 22.31 23.12
CA GLU A 38 24.10 22.48 23.32
C GLU A 38 23.88 23.49 24.45
N GLU A 39 23.11 24.54 24.20
CA GLU A 39 22.76 25.55 25.22
C GLU A 39 21.84 24.92 26.27
N ALA A 40 22.42 24.56 27.43
CA ALA A 40 21.66 24.26 28.64
C ALA A 40 21.11 25.57 29.23
N ALA A 41 19.86 25.90 28.88
CA ALA A 41 19.09 26.89 29.62
C ALA A 41 18.68 26.27 30.97
N ALA A 42 19.29 26.78 32.04
CA ALA A 42 18.90 26.51 33.41
C ALA A 42 17.63 27.31 33.76
N ASP A 43 16.60 26.60 34.24
CA ASP A 43 15.63 27.17 35.17
C ASP A 43 15.42 26.15 36.29
N GLU A 44 15.72 26.58 37.52
CA GLU A 44 15.62 25.80 38.75
C GLU A 44 14.17 25.80 39.28
N LEU A 45 13.78 24.69 39.93
CA LEU A 45 12.67 24.47 40.90
C LEU A 45 11.54 23.53 40.46
N ALA A 46 11.75 22.22 40.60
CA ALA A 46 10.80 21.28 41.21
C ALA A 46 11.44 19.90 41.46
N MET A 47 11.07 19.26 42.57
CA MET A 47 11.35 17.87 42.98
C MET A 47 11.27 16.85 41.82
N PRO A 48 11.92 15.67 41.90
CA PRO A 48 11.87 14.69 40.81
C PRO A 48 10.43 14.26 40.59
N GLN A 49 9.80 14.81 39.55
CA GLN A 49 8.57 14.26 38.99
C GLN A 49 8.97 12.87 38.53
N SER A 50 8.49 11.86 39.25
CA SER A 50 8.62 10.46 38.86
C SER A 50 8.30 10.36 37.37
N LEU A 51 9.27 9.95 36.55
CA LEU A 51 9.03 9.72 35.13
C LEU A 51 7.98 8.61 35.02
N GLY A 52 6.96 8.81 34.16
CA GLY A 52 5.91 7.82 33.96
C GLY A 52 6.47 6.48 33.47
N GLU A 53 5.71 5.41 33.66
CA GLU A 53 6.15 4.06 33.31
C GLU A 53 5.61 3.62 31.96
N VAL A 54 6.50 3.11 31.11
CA VAL A 54 6.12 2.47 29.84
C VAL A 54 5.68 1.04 30.10
N CYS A 55 4.46 0.71 29.69
CA CYS A 55 3.92 -0.63 29.86
C CYS A 55 4.70 -1.65 29.05
N ARG A 56 5.22 -2.70 29.70
CA ARG A 56 6.00 -3.76 29.04
C ARG A 56 5.19 -4.64 28.07
N ARG A 57 3.85 -4.53 28.05
CA ARG A 57 2.98 -5.33 27.19
C ARG A 57 2.49 -4.58 25.95
N CYS A 58 2.22 -3.29 26.07
CA CYS A 58 1.65 -2.50 24.96
C CYS A 58 2.42 -1.22 24.66
N GLU A 59 3.54 -1.00 25.35
CA GLU A 59 4.44 0.14 25.19
C GLU A 59 3.78 1.52 25.38
N ALA A 60 2.55 1.54 25.90
CA ALA A 60 1.88 2.78 26.27
C ALA A 60 2.60 3.42 27.47
N TYR A 61 2.87 4.72 27.37
CA TYR A 61 3.31 5.55 28.49
C TYR A 61 2.16 5.73 29.47
N ASN A 62 2.41 5.47 30.76
CA ASN A 62 1.44 5.65 31.83
C ASN A 62 1.93 6.75 32.75
N GLU A 63 1.01 7.59 33.19
CA GLU A 63 1.33 8.65 34.12
C GLU A 63 1.85 8.09 35.45
N PRO A 64 2.70 8.86 36.16
CA PRO A 64 3.34 8.37 37.37
C PRO A 64 2.30 8.11 38.48
N GLY A 65 2.43 6.98 39.18
CA GLY A 65 1.50 6.59 40.25
C GLY A 65 0.35 5.68 39.82
N VAL A 66 0.23 5.39 38.51
CA VAL A 66 -0.74 4.44 37.99
C VAL A 66 -0.26 3.00 38.23
N SER A 67 -1.02 2.19 38.97
CA SER A 67 -0.69 0.79 39.28
C SER A 67 -1.14 -0.21 38.20
N VAL A 68 -1.95 0.23 37.23
CA VAL A 68 -2.47 -0.60 36.14
C VAL A 68 -2.45 0.19 34.84
N CYS A 69 -1.85 -0.36 33.79
CA CYS A 69 -1.74 0.28 32.49
C CYS A 69 -3.10 0.71 31.95
N THR A 70 -3.23 2.01 31.63
CA THR A 70 -4.48 2.62 31.16
C THR A 70 -4.91 2.11 29.78
N ASN A 71 -3.99 1.55 28.98
CA ASN A 71 -4.27 1.06 27.63
C ASN A 71 -4.61 -0.45 27.59
N CYS A 72 -3.91 -1.29 28.37
CA CYS A 72 -4.04 -2.75 28.26
C CYS A 72 -4.37 -3.49 29.57
N GLY A 73 -4.58 -2.77 30.68
CA GLY A 73 -4.97 -3.34 31.97
C GLY A 73 -3.89 -4.17 32.68
N LEU A 74 -2.64 -4.14 32.22
CA LEU A 74 -1.52 -4.86 32.87
C LEU A 74 -1.13 -4.14 34.17
N GLN A 75 -0.94 -4.87 35.28
CA GLN A 75 -0.35 -4.26 36.48
C GLN A 75 1.08 -3.77 36.23
N LEU A 76 1.32 -2.52 36.57
CA LEU A 76 2.64 -1.88 36.57
C LEU A 76 3.28 -2.09 37.94
N PHE A 77 4.61 -2.22 38.02
CA PHE A 77 5.26 -2.54 39.28
C PHE A 77 5.13 -1.35 40.25
N ALA A 78 4.45 -1.53 41.39
CA ALA A 78 4.30 -0.48 42.39
C ALA A 78 5.64 -0.11 43.05
N ALA A 79 5.89 1.19 43.22
CA ALA A 79 6.95 1.69 44.09
C ALA A 79 6.66 1.33 45.55
N PRO A 80 7.65 0.86 46.35
CA PRO A 80 7.43 0.58 47.76
C PRO A 80 7.24 1.88 48.55
N ALA A 81 6.20 1.92 49.38
CA ALA A 81 5.97 2.99 50.35
C ALA A 81 7.07 2.98 51.43
N SER A 82 7.73 4.13 51.58
CA SER A 82 8.49 4.63 52.74
C SER A 82 9.03 3.63 53.80
N GLY A 83 10.36 3.57 53.95
CA GLY A 83 10.96 3.41 55.29
C GLY A 83 11.94 2.26 55.57
N GLN A 84 12.66 1.71 54.58
CA GLN A 84 13.82 0.85 54.85
C GLN A 84 15.02 1.27 54.00
N PRO A 85 16.24 1.40 54.56
CA PRO A 85 17.43 1.65 53.76
C PRO A 85 17.63 0.47 52.80
N PRO A 86 18.21 0.70 51.61
CA PRO A 86 18.39 -0.35 50.63
C PRO A 86 19.23 -1.46 51.26
N LEU A 87 18.67 -2.68 51.29
CA LEU A 87 19.45 -3.87 51.62
C LEU A 87 20.56 -3.97 50.58
N ASP A 88 21.77 -3.71 51.04
CA ASP A 88 23.00 -4.05 50.37
C ASP A 88 22.95 -5.53 50.00
N LYS A 89 22.73 -5.81 48.71
CA LYS A 89 22.77 -7.16 48.15
C LYS A 89 24.17 -7.51 47.66
N THR A 90 25.20 -6.79 48.10
CA THR A 90 26.57 -7.25 47.92
C THR A 90 26.76 -8.46 48.85
N PRO A 91 27.00 -9.67 48.32
CA PRO A 91 27.36 -10.81 49.16
C PRO A 91 28.62 -10.44 49.96
N PRO A 92 28.73 -10.82 51.25
CA PRO A 92 29.91 -10.50 52.06
C PRO A 92 31.19 -11.22 51.59
N ASP A 93 31.06 -12.17 50.65
CA ASP A 93 32.18 -12.94 50.14
C ASP A 93 32.58 -12.48 48.73
N ALA A 94 33.88 -12.26 48.54
CA ALA A 94 34.47 -12.01 47.24
C ALA A 94 34.14 -13.18 46.29
N PHE A 95 33.68 -12.83 45.08
CA PHE A 95 33.37 -13.79 44.03
C PHE A 95 34.59 -14.69 43.76
N THR A 96 34.52 -15.92 44.24
CA THR A 96 35.47 -16.97 43.87
C THR A 96 34.88 -17.65 42.64
N PRO A 97 35.49 -17.55 41.45
CA PRO A 97 34.94 -18.16 40.25
C PRO A 97 34.87 -19.69 40.45
N PRO A 98 33.81 -20.36 39.95
CA PRO A 98 33.67 -21.80 40.09
C PRO A 98 34.89 -22.48 39.46
N SER A 99 35.57 -23.30 40.24
CA SER A 99 36.82 -23.97 39.83
C SER A 99 36.58 -25.10 38.82
N GLN A 100 35.33 -25.37 38.45
CA GLN A 100 34.97 -26.36 37.45
C GLN A 100 33.79 -25.84 36.63
N VAL A 101 34.05 -25.65 35.34
CA VAL A 101 33.02 -25.40 34.32
C VAL A 101 32.27 -26.73 34.11
N PRO A 102 30.94 -26.77 34.13
CA PRO A 102 30.20 -27.97 33.75
C PRO A 102 30.62 -28.42 32.35
N GLU A 103 30.91 -29.72 32.15
CA GLU A 103 31.46 -30.26 30.89
C GLU A 103 30.64 -29.87 29.66
N THR A 104 29.31 -29.77 29.82
CA THR A 104 28.36 -29.41 28.77
C THR A 104 28.53 -27.97 28.27
N LEU A 105 28.92 -27.05 29.15
CA LEU A 105 29.05 -25.63 28.84
C LEU A 105 30.37 -25.34 28.12
N SER A 106 31.41 -26.14 28.40
CA SER A 106 32.68 -26.07 27.67
C SER A 106 32.59 -26.63 26.24
N GLU A 107 31.71 -27.61 25.99
CA GLU A 107 31.46 -28.15 24.65
C GLU A 107 30.66 -27.19 23.76
N GLU A 108 29.63 -26.53 24.30
CA GLU A 108 28.86 -25.54 23.54
C GLU A 108 29.70 -24.30 23.18
N LEU A 109 30.59 -23.86 24.07
CA LEU A 109 31.49 -22.73 23.81
C LEU A 109 32.63 -23.09 22.84
N ARG A 110 33.03 -24.36 22.74
CA ARG A 110 33.94 -24.84 21.69
C ARG A 110 33.27 -24.96 20.33
N ALA A 111 32.01 -25.40 20.27
CA ALA A 111 31.26 -25.47 19.03
C ALA A 111 31.03 -24.09 18.39
N LEU A 112 31.18 -23.02 19.17
CA LEU A 112 31.11 -21.63 18.74
C LEU A 112 32.47 -20.99 18.41
N ALA A 113 33.59 -21.65 18.74
CA ALA A 113 34.93 -21.19 18.37
C ALA A 113 35.24 -21.54 16.91
N ILE A 114 35.87 -20.63 16.17
CA ILE A 114 36.09 -20.79 14.73
C ILE A 114 37.27 -21.74 14.46
N SER A 115 38.20 -21.92 15.41
CA SER A 115 39.32 -22.88 15.35
C SER A 115 39.72 -23.47 16.71
N ASP A 116 40.42 -24.61 16.68
CA ASP A 116 40.92 -25.30 17.89
C ASP A 116 42.00 -24.51 18.65
N GLU A 117 42.70 -23.61 17.96
CA GLU A 117 43.71 -22.72 18.56
C GLU A 117 43.06 -21.61 19.39
N GLU A 118 41.94 -21.05 18.91
CA GLU A 118 41.14 -20.05 19.64
C GLU A 118 40.53 -20.64 20.93
N ALA A 119 40.11 -21.90 20.89
CA ALA A 119 39.61 -22.61 22.06
C ALA A 119 40.70 -22.88 23.12
N ALA A 120 41.95 -23.11 22.69
CA ALA A 120 43.09 -23.32 23.57
C ALA A 120 43.55 -22.02 24.26
N GLU A 121 43.54 -20.88 23.54
CA GLU A 121 43.84 -19.56 24.12
C GLU A 121 42.79 -19.11 25.14
N ALA A 122 41.53 -19.55 24.99
CA ALA A 122 40.46 -19.31 25.96
C ALA A 122 40.53 -20.19 27.23
N GLY A 123 41.58 -21.01 27.40
CA GLY A 123 41.78 -21.82 28.60
C GLY A 123 40.88 -23.07 28.69
N LEU A 124 40.18 -23.43 27.62
CA LEU A 124 39.34 -24.62 27.54
C LEU A 124 40.20 -25.81 27.12
N THR A 125 40.98 -26.38 28.04
CA THR A 125 41.71 -27.64 27.79
C THR A 125 41.48 -28.63 28.93
N MET A 126 41.10 -29.87 28.61
CA MET A 126 41.14 -30.98 29.56
C MET A 126 41.63 -32.26 28.89
N ALA A 127 42.29 -33.06 29.74
CA ALA A 127 43.21 -34.13 29.43
C ALA A 127 42.61 -35.31 28.65
N ALA A 128 43.43 -35.84 27.73
CA ALA A 128 43.17 -37.07 27.02
C ALA A 128 42.81 -38.20 27.99
N ARG A 129 41.58 -38.72 27.88
CA ARG A 129 41.20 -40.02 28.41
C ARG A 129 40.70 -40.91 27.28
N SER A 130 41.35 -42.06 27.22
CA SER A 130 41.21 -43.16 26.29
C SER A 130 39.76 -43.53 25.99
N GLY A 131 39.51 -43.81 24.72
CA GLY A 131 38.17 -43.94 24.17
C GLY A 131 37.39 -45.17 24.60
N VAL A 132 36.06 -45.02 24.50
CA VAL A 132 35.09 -46.04 24.10
C VAL A 132 33.96 -45.27 23.39
N ALA A 133 33.64 -45.64 22.15
CA ALA A 133 32.50 -45.09 21.43
C ALA A 133 31.20 -45.59 22.06
N ILE A 134 30.30 -44.68 22.46
CA ILE A 134 28.95 -45.04 22.90
C ILE A 134 28.01 -44.81 21.72
N GLU A 135 27.53 -45.94 21.19
CA GLU A 135 26.54 -46.05 20.13
C GLU A 135 25.14 -45.71 20.69
N THR A 136 24.59 -44.56 20.31
CA THR A 136 23.23 -44.13 20.70
C THR A 136 22.20 -44.51 19.64
N THR A 137 22.10 -45.82 19.34
CA THR A 137 20.97 -46.39 18.59
C THR A 137 20.13 -47.25 19.51
N PRO A 138 18.86 -46.89 19.82
CA PRO A 138 18.00 -47.74 20.63
C PRO A 138 17.61 -49.02 19.87
N PRO A 139 17.70 -50.22 20.47
CA PRO A 139 17.39 -51.48 19.81
C PRO A 139 15.90 -51.82 19.92
N ALA A 140 14.99 -50.98 19.41
CA ALA A 140 13.60 -51.36 19.15
C ALA A 140 12.84 -50.31 18.33
N ALA A 141 12.12 -50.76 17.30
CA ALA A 141 11.12 -49.96 16.61
C ALA A 141 9.87 -49.78 17.49
N PHE A 142 9.33 -48.56 17.53
CA PHE A 142 8.09 -48.22 18.22
C PHE A 142 6.88 -48.95 17.60
N ALA A 143 6.13 -49.69 18.43
CA ALA A 143 4.89 -50.38 18.04
C ALA A 143 3.67 -49.65 18.65
N PRO A 144 2.61 -49.33 17.88
CA PRO A 144 1.41 -48.68 18.41
C PRO A 144 0.54 -49.67 19.21
N PRO A 145 -0.23 -49.20 20.22
CA PRO A 145 -1.09 -50.06 21.02
C PRO A 145 -2.25 -50.65 20.22
N GLY A 146 -2.43 -51.95 20.34
CA GLY A 146 -3.46 -52.74 19.66
C GLY A 146 -4.88 -52.40 20.12
N VAL A 147 -5.76 -52.24 19.14
CA VAL A 147 -7.20 -52.11 19.27
C VAL A 147 -7.78 -53.45 19.78
N ALA A 148 -8.44 -53.43 20.92
CA ALA A 148 -9.13 -54.60 21.46
C ALA A 148 -10.31 -54.99 20.57
N GLN A 149 -10.16 -56.05 19.79
CA GLN A 149 -11.25 -56.74 19.12
C GLN A 149 -11.86 -57.76 20.08
N SER A 150 -13.09 -57.50 20.56
CA SER A 150 -13.87 -58.52 21.26
C SER A 150 -14.44 -59.52 20.26
N ALA A 151 -13.91 -60.74 20.31
CA ALA A 151 -14.42 -61.88 19.56
C ALA A 151 -15.64 -62.49 20.28
N SER A 152 -16.68 -62.72 19.47
CA SER A 152 -17.91 -63.45 19.76
C SER A 152 -17.66 -64.91 20.18
N GLY A 153 -18.28 -65.33 21.30
CA GLY A 153 -18.46 -66.72 21.71
C GLY A 153 -19.94 -66.99 22.02
N ARG A 154 -20.51 -68.02 21.37
CA ARG A 154 -21.93 -68.43 21.40
C ARG A 154 -22.35 -69.03 22.75
N ALA A 155 -23.62 -68.81 23.12
CA ALA A 155 -24.47 -69.81 23.79
C ALA A 155 -25.95 -69.57 23.43
N ARG A 156 -26.67 -70.67 23.10
CA ARG A 156 -28.11 -70.74 22.77
C ARG A 156 -28.92 -71.17 24.01
N VAL A 157 -30.14 -70.66 24.19
CA VAL A 157 -31.44 -71.34 24.51
C VAL A 157 -32.56 -70.31 24.18
N GLY A 158 -33.51 -70.55 23.25
CA GLY A 158 -34.91 -71.01 23.47
C GLY A 158 -35.75 -69.93 24.21
N GLU A 159 -36.84 -69.33 23.74
CA GLU A 159 -38.06 -69.83 23.07
C GLU A 159 -38.96 -68.63 22.64
N GLY A 160 -39.86 -68.81 21.66
CA GLY A 160 -41.12 -68.03 21.57
C GLY A 160 -41.31 -67.07 20.38
N VAL A 161 -42.18 -67.48 19.44
CA VAL A 161 -42.78 -66.73 18.31
C VAL A 161 -44.31 -66.82 18.57
N PRO A 162 -45.20 -65.84 18.27
CA PRO A 162 -45.51 -65.53 16.88
C PRO A 162 -45.87 -64.08 16.46
N ALA A 163 -45.92 -63.98 15.14
CA ALA A 163 -46.07 -62.83 14.26
C ALA A 163 -47.42 -62.10 14.33
N ALA A 164 -47.41 -60.85 13.89
CA ALA A 164 -48.49 -60.25 13.12
C ALA A 164 -47.91 -59.20 12.14
N ALA A 165 -48.42 -59.24 10.91
CA ALA A 165 -47.96 -58.51 9.74
C ALA A 165 -48.63 -57.15 9.58
N ALA A 166 -47.96 -56.20 8.93
CA ALA A 166 -48.57 -55.26 7.99
C ALA A 166 -47.51 -54.52 7.15
N SER A 167 -47.55 -54.81 5.84
CA SER A 167 -47.50 -53.89 4.69
C SER A 167 -46.42 -52.79 4.57
N GLY A 168 -45.70 -52.82 3.45
CA GLY A 168 -45.39 -51.57 2.72
C GLY A 168 -44.05 -51.53 1.97
N ALA A 169 -44.15 -51.55 0.64
CA ALA A 169 -43.26 -50.93 -0.35
C ALA A 169 -41.90 -51.60 -0.67
N ALA A 170 -41.74 -51.88 -1.97
CA ALA A 170 -40.53 -52.36 -2.62
C ALA A 170 -39.39 -51.31 -2.61
N PRO A 171 -38.12 -51.71 -2.44
CA PRO A 171 -37.00 -50.81 -2.66
C PRO A 171 -36.70 -50.68 -4.16
N ALA A 172 -36.79 -49.46 -4.67
CA ALA A 172 -36.30 -49.09 -5.99
C ALA A 172 -34.78 -49.36 -6.10
N ARG A 173 -34.38 -49.90 -7.25
CA ARG A 173 -33.00 -50.22 -7.60
C ARG A 173 -32.12 -48.96 -7.56
N ARG A 174 -30.99 -49.06 -6.87
CA ARG A 174 -29.90 -48.07 -6.88
C ARG A 174 -29.30 -47.99 -8.30
N PRO A 175 -29.16 -46.80 -8.92
CA PRO A 175 -28.42 -46.68 -10.18
C PRO A 175 -26.93 -46.99 -9.97
N PRO A 176 -26.22 -47.51 -11.00
CA PRO A 176 -24.79 -47.79 -10.89
C PRO A 176 -23.97 -46.49 -10.68
N PRO A 177 -22.81 -46.57 -10.01
CA PRO A 177 -21.95 -45.41 -9.81
C PRO A 177 -21.44 -44.87 -11.15
N ALA A 178 -21.45 -43.54 -11.29
CA ALA A 178 -20.88 -42.83 -12.44
C ALA A 178 -19.37 -43.12 -12.56
N PRO A 179 -18.81 -43.19 -13.78
CA PRO A 179 -17.37 -43.38 -13.98
C PRO A 179 -16.58 -42.21 -13.37
N PRO A 180 -15.33 -42.46 -12.94
CA PRO A 180 -14.49 -41.42 -12.35
C PRO A 180 -14.31 -40.27 -13.34
N ARG A 181 -14.63 -39.06 -12.88
CA ARG A 181 -14.45 -37.82 -13.63
C ARG A 181 -12.96 -37.62 -13.87
N ALA A 182 -12.56 -37.48 -15.14
CA ALA A 182 -11.19 -37.20 -15.52
C ALA A 182 -10.68 -35.93 -14.80
N PRO A 183 -9.41 -35.88 -14.39
CA PRO A 183 -8.84 -34.68 -13.80
C PRO A 183 -8.99 -33.49 -14.76
N PRO A 184 -9.22 -32.26 -14.25
CA PRO A 184 -9.28 -31.09 -15.11
C PRO A 184 -7.94 -30.95 -15.86
N PRO A 185 -7.96 -30.51 -17.13
CA PRO A 185 -6.71 -30.27 -17.84
C PRO A 185 -5.90 -29.21 -17.09
N ALA A 186 -4.59 -29.46 -16.98
CA ALA A 186 -3.62 -28.46 -16.53
C ALA A 186 -3.81 -27.15 -17.31
N PRO A 187 -3.55 -25.98 -16.72
CA PRO A 187 -3.71 -24.71 -17.40
C PRO A 187 -2.79 -24.70 -18.63
N VAL A 188 -3.39 -24.74 -19.81
CA VAL A 188 -2.74 -24.41 -21.07
C VAL A 188 -2.40 -22.93 -21.04
N LEU A 189 -1.26 -22.60 -20.44
CA LEU A 189 -0.46 -21.46 -20.88
C LEU A 189 -0.04 -21.75 -22.32
N GLY A 190 -0.66 -21.07 -23.27
CA GLY A 190 -0.32 -21.22 -24.68
C GLY A 190 -1.45 -20.95 -25.66
N ALA A 191 -2.34 -19.99 -25.40
CA ALA A 191 -2.98 -19.31 -26.52
C ALA A 191 -1.89 -18.46 -27.17
N ALA A 192 -1.41 -18.89 -28.34
CA ALA A 192 -0.52 -18.10 -29.17
C ALA A 192 -1.19 -16.74 -29.43
N LEU A 193 -0.68 -15.70 -28.76
CA LEU A 193 -1.02 -14.32 -29.03
C LEU A 193 -0.77 -14.08 -30.52
N PRO A 194 -1.68 -13.41 -31.25
CA PRO A 194 -1.40 -13.05 -32.62
C PRO A 194 -0.13 -12.20 -32.64
N ALA A 195 0.81 -12.54 -33.52
CA ALA A 195 2.13 -11.93 -33.60
C ALA A 195 2.01 -10.39 -33.55
N GLY A 196 2.58 -9.78 -32.50
CA GLY A 196 2.58 -8.34 -32.34
C GLY A 196 3.45 -7.67 -33.41
N LYS A 197 3.10 -6.45 -33.79
CA LYS A 197 3.88 -5.65 -34.74
C LYS A 197 4.86 -4.76 -33.99
N ALA A 198 6.11 -4.74 -34.44
CA ALA A 198 7.12 -3.86 -33.87
C ALA A 198 6.91 -2.41 -34.35
N CYS A 199 7.09 -1.46 -33.44
CA CYS A 199 7.11 -0.04 -33.76
C CYS A 199 8.33 0.27 -34.65
N PRO A 200 8.16 0.91 -35.83
CA PRO A 200 9.28 1.26 -36.68
C PRO A 200 10.16 2.39 -36.12
N ASN A 201 9.69 3.12 -35.10
CA ASN A 201 10.42 4.24 -34.49
C ASN A 201 11.21 3.81 -33.25
N CYS A 202 10.60 3.08 -32.32
CA CYS A 202 11.25 2.69 -31.05
C CYS A 202 11.48 1.18 -30.87
N GLY A 203 11.00 0.33 -31.79
CA GLY A 203 11.15 -1.13 -31.70
C GLY A 203 10.18 -1.84 -30.75
N ALA A 204 9.35 -1.12 -29.99
CA ALA A 204 8.37 -1.68 -29.07
C ALA A 204 7.41 -2.67 -29.74
N LEU A 205 7.14 -3.81 -29.09
CA LEU A 205 6.27 -4.85 -29.62
C LEU A 205 4.81 -4.54 -29.23
N ASN A 206 4.00 -4.18 -30.21
CA ASN A 206 2.63 -3.71 -29.99
C ASN A 206 1.60 -4.74 -30.45
N PRO A 207 0.40 -4.80 -29.83
CA PRO A 207 -0.70 -5.65 -30.30
C PRO A 207 -1.04 -5.36 -31.78
N PRO A 208 -1.45 -6.37 -32.57
CA PRO A 208 -1.70 -6.18 -34.00
C PRO A 208 -2.79 -5.12 -34.29
N ALA A 209 -3.78 -5.00 -33.39
CA ALA A 209 -4.87 -4.02 -33.47
C ALA A 209 -4.48 -2.58 -33.07
N ALA A 210 -3.26 -2.34 -32.56
CA ALA A 210 -2.84 -1.02 -32.11
C ALA A 210 -2.80 0.01 -33.26
N LYS A 211 -3.48 1.14 -33.11
CA LYS A 211 -3.45 2.26 -34.09
C LYS A 211 -2.21 3.15 -33.91
N PHE A 212 -1.64 3.15 -32.70
CA PHE A 212 -0.44 3.90 -32.30
C PHE A 212 0.46 2.99 -31.44
N CYS A 213 1.76 3.32 -31.37
CA CYS A 213 2.69 2.67 -30.47
C CYS A 213 2.40 3.06 -29.02
N PHE A 214 2.24 2.07 -28.13
CA PHE A 214 1.96 2.28 -26.71
C PHE A 214 3.14 2.89 -25.94
N GLU A 215 4.36 2.81 -26.48
CA GLU A 215 5.57 3.24 -25.77
C GLU A 215 6.08 4.62 -26.23
N CYS A 216 5.87 4.97 -27.51
CA CYS A 216 6.34 6.25 -28.06
C CYS A 216 5.29 7.04 -28.85
N GLY A 217 4.04 6.59 -28.89
CA GLY A 217 2.93 7.30 -29.53
C GLY A 217 2.94 7.31 -31.07
N THR A 218 3.93 6.69 -31.72
CA THR A 218 4.05 6.71 -33.19
C THR A 218 2.86 5.99 -33.86
N PRO A 219 2.12 6.63 -34.79
CA PRO A 219 0.99 6.00 -35.47
C PRO A 219 1.43 4.86 -36.40
N PHE A 220 0.72 3.74 -36.38
CA PHE A 220 0.98 2.60 -37.26
C PHE A 220 0.32 2.75 -38.65
N ALA A 221 -0.65 3.66 -38.79
CA ALA A 221 -1.31 3.94 -40.06
C ALA A 221 -0.77 5.24 -40.67
N ARG A 222 -0.06 5.12 -41.79
CA ARG A 222 0.07 6.24 -42.74
C ARG A 222 -1.20 6.28 -43.58
N LYS A 223 -2.10 7.23 -43.33
CA LYS A 223 -2.98 7.71 -44.40
C LYS A 223 -2.05 8.32 -45.45
N ALA A 224 -2.12 7.83 -46.69
CA ALA A 224 -1.42 8.43 -47.81
C ALA A 224 -1.74 9.92 -47.85
N ALA A 225 -0.70 10.74 -47.82
CA ALA A 225 -0.81 12.16 -48.09
C ALA A 225 -1.41 12.31 -49.49
N GLY A 226 -2.61 12.88 -49.58
CA GLY A 226 -3.08 13.46 -50.83
C GLY A 226 -2.09 14.55 -51.25
N PRO A 227 -1.83 14.75 -52.56
CA PRO A 227 -0.80 15.69 -52.98
C PRO A 227 -1.15 17.12 -52.57
N ARG A 228 -0.14 17.80 -52.04
CA ARG A 228 -0.12 19.25 -51.80
C ARG A 228 -0.40 20.00 -53.11
N PRO A 229 -1.25 21.04 -53.15
CA PRO A 229 -1.41 21.84 -54.35
C PRO A 229 -0.13 22.66 -54.60
N PRO A 230 0.45 22.65 -55.81
CA PRO A 230 1.48 23.60 -56.19
C PRO A 230 0.83 24.94 -56.61
N SER A 231 1.53 26.02 -56.29
CA SER A 231 1.24 27.36 -56.77
C SER A 231 1.37 27.45 -58.30
N ILE A 232 0.33 28.03 -58.91
CA ILE A 232 0.17 28.66 -60.24
C ILE A 232 1.39 28.65 -61.18
N GLU A 233 1.21 28.15 -62.42
CA GLU A 233 1.50 28.86 -63.69
C GLU A 233 0.62 28.31 -64.84
N VAL A 234 0.18 29.21 -65.73
CA VAL A 234 -0.70 28.97 -66.90
C VAL A 234 0.15 28.59 -68.11
N ALA A 235 -0.22 27.52 -68.84
CA ALA A 235 0.03 27.41 -70.28
C ALA A 235 -0.87 26.35 -70.92
N ALA A 236 -1.31 26.66 -72.13
CA ALA A 236 -2.30 25.95 -72.94
C ALA A 236 -1.73 24.73 -73.68
N GLU A 237 -2.67 24.02 -74.34
CA GLU A 237 -2.48 23.07 -75.46
C GLU A 237 -2.54 21.58 -75.12
N LEU A 238 -3.71 20.99 -75.42
CA LEU A 238 -3.91 19.59 -75.78
C LEU A 238 -3.59 19.41 -77.27
N PRO A 239 -3.13 18.22 -77.69
CA PRO A 239 -3.97 17.47 -78.62
C PRO A 239 -3.98 15.94 -78.33
N ALA A 240 -5.15 15.32 -78.46
CA ALA A 240 -5.51 14.35 -79.51
C ALA A 240 -5.00 12.92 -79.24
N GLU A 241 -5.72 11.81 -79.43
CA GLU A 241 -7.09 11.42 -79.80
C GLU A 241 -7.11 9.87 -79.74
N THR A 242 -8.29 9.28 -79.94
CA THR A 242 -8.63 7.86 -80.29
C THR A 242 -8.97 6.93 -79.11
N PHE A 243 -10.25 6.64 -78.82
CA PHE A 243 -11.22 5.69 -79.45
C PHE A 243 -10.73 4.23 -79.40
N GLU A 244 -11.48 3.18 -79.01
CA GLU A 244 -12.88 2.74 -79.25
C GLU A 244 -13.33 1.82 -78.07
N ASP A 245 -14.49 2.03 -77.42
CA ASP A 245 -15.83 1.47 -77.68
C ASP A 245 -16.03 -0.04 -77.35
N ALA A 246 -16.91 -0.34 -76.38
CA ALA A 246 -17.93 -1.40 -76.48
C ALA A 246 -18.86 -1.48 -75.25
N THR A 247 -20.13 -1.11 -75.49
CA THR A 247 -21.39 -1.74 -75.00
C THR A 247 -21.86 -1.47 -73.54
N MET A 248 -22.95 -0.68 -73.33
CA MET A 248 -24.39 -1.08 -73.29
C MET A 248 -24.74 -1.73 -71.93
N GLU A 249 -25.64 -1.30 -71.04
CA GLU A 249 -26.94 -0.60 -71.01
C GLU A 249 -27.10 0.02 -69.60
N SER A 250 -27.69 1.20 -69.37
CA SER A 250 -29.14 1.37 -69.20
C SER A 250 -29.50 2.86 -68.93
N SER A 251 -30.77 3.17 -69.21
CA SER A 251 -31.40 4.48 -69.45
C SER A 251 -31.58 5.41 -68.23
N PRO A 252 -31.85 6.72 -68.47
CA PRO A 252 -31.55 7.82 -67.58
C PRO A 252 -32.74 8.27 -66.70
N VAL A 253 -32.46 8.95 -65.60
CA VAL A 253 -33.44 9.78 -64.88
C VAL A 253 -32.87 11.18 -64.70
N ALA A 254 -33.77 12.14 -64.85
CA ALA A 254 -33.58 13.53 -65.23
C ALA A 254 -32.76 14.40 -64.27
N LEU A 255 -32.17 15.43 -64.89
CA LEU A 255 -31.52 16.58 -64.32
C LEU A 255 -32.53 17.39 -63.48
N ASP A 256 -32.23 17.58 -62.20
CA ASP A 256 -32.77 18.68 -61.39
C ASP A 256 -31.62 19.62 -61.00
N GLU A 257 -31.99 20.90 -60.89
CA GLU A 257 -31.18 22.12 -60.89
C GLU A 257 -30.02 22.19 -59.87
N PRO A 258 -29.00 23.04 -60.14
CA PRO A 258 -27.86 23.21 -59.24
C PRO A 258 -28.29 23.93 -57.97
N VAL A 259 -28.22 23.22 -56.83
CA VAL A 259 -28.35 23.84 -55.50
C VAL A 259 -27.14 24.77 -55.29
N PRO A 260 -27.32 26.05 -54.92
CA PRO A 260 -26.21 26.97 -54.71
C PRO A 260 -25.33 26.48 -53.56
N ALA A 261 -24.03 26.49 -53.78
CA ALA A 261 -23.02 26.28 -52.75
C ALA A 261 -22.96 27.50 -51.81
N GLU A 262 -23.95 27.67 -50.95
CA GLU A 262 -23.78 28.44 -49.73
C GLU A 262 -23.18 27.52 -48.68
N SER A 263 -21.86 27.68 -48.52
CA SER A 263 -21.09 27.21 -47.38
C SER A 263 -21.66 27.85 -46.11
N ALA A 264 -22.68 27.21 -45.51
CA ALA A 264 -23.02 27.43 -44.12
C ALA A 264 -21.88 26.84 -43.28
N ALA A 265 -20.83 27.63 -43.07
CA ALA A 265 -20.00 27.46 -41.90
C ALA A 265 -20.92 27.75 -40.71
N GLU A 266 -21.36 26.70 -40.01
CA GLU A 266 -22.02 26.86 -38.73
C GLU A 266 -21.13 27.78 -37.87
N PRO A 267 -21.66 28.88 -37.32
CA PRO A 267 -20.87 29.74 -36.47
C PRO A 267 -20.37 28.89 -35.30
N ILE A 268 -19.04 28.85 -35.12
CA ILE A 268 -18.41 28.26 -33.95
C ILE A 268 -19.11 28.90 -32.74
N PRO A 269 -19.75 28.12 -31.84
CA PRO A 269 -20.44 28.68 -30.68
C PRO A 269 -19.47 29.60 -29.94
N GLU A 270 -19.84 30.87 -29.76
CA GLU A 270 -19.09 31.77 -28.90
C GLU A 270 -18.98 31.11 -27.52
N GLU A 271 -17.75 30.85 -27.07
CA GLU A 271 -17.49 30.28 -25.75
C GLU A 271 -18.16 31.17 -24.71
N GLN A 272 -19.22 30.67 -24.09
CA GLN A 272 -19.90 31.38 -23.02
C GLN A 272 -18.90 31.55 -21.86
N PRO A 273 -18.82 32.75 -21.27
CA PRO A 273 -17.93 32.97 -20.15
C PRO A 273 -18.36 32.14 -18.94
N PRO A 274 -17.42 31.77 -18.04
CA PRO A 274 -17.75 31.02 -16.84
C PRO A 274 -18.73 31.82 -15.97
N PRO A 275 -19.66 31.14 -15.28
CA PRO A 275 -20.72 31.78 -14.51
C PRO A 275 -20.21 32.56 -13.29
N PHE A 276 -19.06 32.16 -12.73
CA PHE A 276 -18.40 32.82 -11.61
C PHE A 276 -16.88 32.70 -11.72
N ALA A 277 -16.16 33.57 -11.01
CA ALA A 277 -14.70 33.55 -10.98
C ALA A 277 -14.21 32.40 -10.08
N ALA A 278 -13.40 31.51 -10.62
CA ALA A 278 -12.73 30.48 -9.85
C ALA A 278 -11.28 30.32 -10.30
N LYS A 279 -10.41 29.92 -9.37
CA LYS A 279 -9.00 29.66 -9.64
C LYS A 279 -8.49 28.48 -8.83
N LEU A 280 -7.44 27.84 -9.32
CA LEU A 280 -6.66 26.86 -8.58
C LEU A 280 -5.36 27.48 -8.11
N VAL A 281 -4.98 27.26 -6.86
CA VAL A 281 -3.72 27.71 -6.29
C VAL A 281 -2.87 26.50 -5.95
N LEU A 282 -1.68 26.42 -6.54
CA LEU A 282 -0.76 25.32 -6.29
C LEU A 282 -0.17 25.43 -4.86
N GLN A 283 -0.32 24.39 -4.04
CA GLN A 283 0.08 24.38 -2.63
C GLN A 283 1.43 23.70 -2.36
N ASN A 284 1.99 22.97 -3.33
CA ASN A 284 3.27 22.31 -3.19
C ASN A 284 3.96 22.18 -4.56
N GLY A 285 5.24 21.80 -4.55
CA GLY A 285 6.04 21.67 -5.77
C GLY A 285 6.89 22.90 -6.08
N SER A 286 7.60 22.86 -7.21
CA SER A 286 8.56 23.91 -7.60
C SER A 286 7.93 25.26 -7.93
N ALA A 287 6.62 25.29 -8.17
CA ALA A 287 5.85 26.47 -8.54
C ALA A 287 4.77 26.80 -7.50
N GLU A 288 4.98 26.44 -6.22
CA GLU A 288 4.06 26.74 -5.13
C GLU A 288 3.61 28.21 -5.14
N GLY A 289 2.31 28.43 -4.94
CA GLY A 289 1.66 29.74 -5.01
C GLY A 289 1.21 30.16 -6.41
N THR A 290 1.52 29.37 -7.46
CA THR A 290 1.02 29.66 -8.82
C THR A 290 -0.50 29.58 -8.84
N GLU A 291 -1.12 30.62 -9.39
CA GLU A 291 -2.57 30.73 -9.54
C GLU A 291 -2.97 30.44 -11.00
N PHE A 292 -3.93 29.55 -11.19
CA PHE A 292 -4.50 29.20 -12.48
C PHE A 292 -5.96 29.61 -12.52
N ALA A 293 -6.29 30.65 -13.30
CA ALA A 293 -7.68 31.09 -13.48
C ALA A 293 -8.45 30.08 -14.34
N LEU A 294 -9.67 29.73 -13.92
CA LEU A 294 -10.60 28.89 -14.69
C LEU A 294 -11.35 29.78 -15.70
N GLY A 295 -10.74 29.96 -16.87
CA GLY A 295 -11.22 30.91 -17.88
C GLY A 295 -12.28 30.37 -18.84
N HIS A 296 -12.43 29.04 -18.93
CA HIS A 296 -13.35 28.39 -19.86
C HIS A 296 -14.49 27.69 -19.11
N LEU A 297 -15.59 27.34 -19.80
CA LEU A 297 -16.62 26.47 -19.23
C LEU A 297 -16.07 25.09 -18.86
N GLU A 298 -15.13 24.58 -19.66
CA GLU A 298 -14.38 23.35 -19.38
C GLU A 298 -12.88 23.63 -19.39
N ASN A 299 -12.21 23.35 -18.29
CA ASN A 299 -10.77 23.56 -18.10
C ASN A 299 -10.09 22.20 -17.95
N SER A 300 -9.29 21.82 -18.95
CA SER A 300 -8.48 20.61 -18.85
C SER A 300 -7.30 20.84 -17.90
N LEU A 301 -7.01 19.83 -17.08
CA LEU A 301 -5.94 19.79 -16.09
C LEU A 301 -5.01 18.62 -16.41
N GLY A 302 -3.71 18.86 -16.49
CA GLY A 302 -2.75 17.81 -16.83
C GLY A 302 -1.36 18.32 -17.13
N GLY A 303 -0.68 17.65 -18.06
CA GLY A 303 0.64 18.05 -18.54
C GLY A 303 0.61 19.29 -19.43
N SER A 304 1.67 19.49 -20.21
CA SER A 304 1.90 20.70 -21.03
C SER A 304 0.84 21.00 -22.11
N ALA A 305 -0.02 20.06 -22.45
CA ALA A 305 -1.08 20.22 -23.46
C ALA A 305 -2.44 20.66 -22.88
N ALA A 306 -2.60 20.69 -21.55
CA ALA A 306 -3.85 21.06 -20.89
C ALA A 306 -3.98 22.59 -20.72
N HIS A 307 -5.22 23.10 -20.54
CA HIS A 307 -5.47 24.51 -20.21
C HIS A 307 -4.72 24.91 -18.94
N ILE A 308 -4.69 24.01 -17.95
CA ILE A 308 -3.94 24.12 -16.72
C ILE A 308 -2.81 23.09 -16.76
N GLY A 309 -1.64 23.55 -17.20
CA GLY A 309 -0.42 22.73 -17.26
C GLY A 309 0.30 22.68 -15.92
N LEU A 310 0.44 21.48 -15.35
CA LEU A 310 1.08 21.22 -14.06
C LEU A 310 2.59 20.90 -14.17
N GLY A 311 3.26 21.44 -15.18
CA GLY A 311 4.68 21.18 -15.45
C GLY A 311 4.96 19.76 -15.97
N ASP A 312 6.22 19.34 -15.88
CA ASP A 312 6.72 18.04 -16.35
C ASP A 312 6.78 17.00 -15.20
N ASP A 313 5.67 16.80 -14.49
CA ASP A 313 5.55 15.76 -13.46
C ASP A 313 5.30 14.39 -14.11
N PRO A 314 6.16 13.37 -13.91
CA PRO A 314 6.03 12.06 -14.53
C PRO A 314 4.80 11.28 -14.07
N PHE A 315 4.17 11.69 -12.96
CA PHE A 315 2.96 11.08 -12.42
C PHE A 315 1.67 11.73 -12.97
N ILE A 316 1.78 12.79 -13.77
CA ILE A 316 0.63 13.51 -14.33
C ILE A 316 0.41 13.11 -15.79
N ALA A 317 -0.83 12.69 -16.10
CA ALA A 317 -1.21 12.39 -17.48
C ALA A 317 -1.35 13.70 -18.29
N PRO A 318 -1.10 13.67 -19.62
CA PRO A 318 -1.30 14.85 -20.47
C PRO A 318 -2.70 15.47 -20.33
N HIS A 319 -3.72 14.64 -20.19
CA HIS A 319 -5.09 15.02 -19.81
C HIS A 319 -5.46 14.18 -18.58
N ALA A 320 -5.32 14.76 -17.39
CA ALA A 320 -5.55 14.04 -16.15
C ALA A 320 -7.00 14.20 -15.66
N ALA A 321 -7.52 15.42 -15.71
CA ALA A 321 -8.89 15.73 -15.30
C ALA A 321 -9.46 16.91 -16.08
N THR A 322 -10.77 17.09 -15.96
CA THR A 322 -11.52 18.24 -16.47
C THR A 322 -12.29 18.89 -15.33
N LEU A 323 -12.16 20.21 -15.22
CA LEU A 323 -12.95 21.07 -14.36
C LEU A 323 -14.01 21.77 -15.19
N ALA A 324 -15.28 21.45 -14.96
CA ALA A 324 -16.40 22.00 -15.72
C ALA A 324 -17.32 22.82 -14.82
N PHE A 325 -17.83 23.94 -15.35
CA PHE A 325 -18.93 24.68 -14.74
C PHE A 325 -20.25 24.08 -15.22
N VAL A 326 -20.99 23.45 -14.32
CA VAL A 326 -22.28 22.80 -14.60
C VAL A 326 -23.29 23.27 -13.58
N ASP A 327 -24.44 23.79 -14.04
CA ASP A 327 -25.53 24.25 -13.17
C ASP A 327 -25.06 25.18 -12.02
N GLU A 328 -24.22 26.18 -12.34
CA GLU A 328 -23.63 27.12 -11.36
C GLU A 328 -22.73 26.45 -10.30
N ARG A 329 -22.18 25.26 -10.61
CA ARG A 329 -21.27 24.52 -9.72
C ARG A 329 -19.99 24.17 -10.45
N LEU A 330 -18.89 24.10 -9.69
CA LEU A 330 -17.62 23.59 -10.20
C LEU A 330 -17.56 22.08 -9.98
N VAL A 331 -17.40 21.33 -11.07
CA VAL A 331 -17.39 19.88 -11.05
C VAL A 331 -16.06 19.37 -11.58
N LEU A 332 -15.44 18.42 -10.88
CA LEU A 332 -14.21 17.75 -11.26
C LEU A 332 -14.49 16.35 -11.81
N ARG A 333 -13.92 16.03 -12.97
CA ARG A 333 -14.00 14.73 -13.63
C ARG A 333 -12.59 14.18 -13.88
N ASP A 334 -12.31 12.95 -13.47
CA ASP A 334 -11.09 12.22 -13.86
C ASP A 334 -11.25 11.70 -15.30
N GLU A 335 -10.32 12.03 -16.20
CA GLU A 335 -10.35 11.62 -17.62
C GLU A 335 -9.79 10.20 -17.84
N GLY A 336 -9.67 9.41 -16.77
CA GLY A 336 -9.08 8.08 -16.80
C GLY A 336 -7.56 8.11 -16.67
N SER A 337 -7.05 9.06 -15.88
CA SER A 337 -5.63 9.15 -15.57
C SER A 337 -5.12 7.86 -14.90
N ALA A 338 -3.91 7.43 -15.27
CA ALA A 338 -3.34 6.17 -14.77
C ALA A 338 -3.20 6.17 -13.23
N ASN A 339 -2.65 7.26 -12.69
CA ASN A 339 -2.45 7.43 -11.25
C ASN A 339 -3.71 7.90 -10.51
N GLY A 340 -4.72 8.38 -11.25
CA GLY A 340 -5.96 8.93 -10.71
C GLY A 340 -5.83 10.39 -10.29
N VAL A 341 -6.99 11.01 -10.14
CA VAL A 341 -7.15 12.32 -9.50
C VAL A 341 -7.84 12.12 -8.16
N TYR A 342 -7.38 12.80 -7.12
CA TYR A 342 -7.91 12.66 -5.77
C TYR A 342 -8.40 14.00 -5.22
N VAL A 343 -9.40 13.96 -4.35
CA VAL A 343 -9.92 15.14 -3.65
C VAL A 343 -9.78 14.91 -2.15
N ARG A 344 -9.32 15.93 -1.42
CA ARG A 344 -9.20 15.88 0.03
C ARG A 344 -10.59 15.70 0.67
N VAL A 345 -10.70 14.75 1.57
CA VAL A 345 -11.91 14.52 2.37
C VAL A 345 -12.07 15.69 3.34
N ARG A 346 -13.25 16.34 3.34
CA ARG A 346 -13.55 17.47 4.23
C ARG A 346 -13.78 17.03 5.67
N GLU A 347 -14.86 16.27 5.88
CA GLU A 347 -15.23 15.69 7.18
C GLU A 347 -15.48 14.18 7.01
N SER A 348 -16.28 13.83 6.00
CA SER A 348 -16.62 12.46 5.65
C SER A 348 -16.95 12.37 4.17
N ALA A 349 -16.56 11.27 3.52
CA ALA A 349 -16.88 10.97 2.13
C ALA A 349 -17.41 9.54 2.02
N ALA A 350 -18.44 9.31 1.20
CA ALA A 350 -18.95 7.97 0.93
C ALA A 350 -17.85 7.10 0.32
N LEU A 351 -17.73 5.87 0.81
CA LEU A 351 -16.67 4.93 0.42
C LEU A 351 -17.31 3.63 -0.09
N GLU A 352 -16.98 3.24 -1.31
CA GLU A 352 -17.49 2.03 -1.96
C GLU A 352 -16.39 0.98 -2.16
N PRO A 353 -16.74 -0.32 -2.17
CA PRO A 353 -15.78 -1.37 -2.49
C PRO A 353 -15.08 -1.12 -3.84
N GLY A 354 -13.75 -1.15 -3.83
CA GLY A 354 -12.89 -0.85 -4.97
C GLY A 354 -12.29 0.56 -4.94
N ASP A 355 -12.83 1.48 -4.12
CA ASP A 355 -12.31 2.83 -4.02
C ASP A 355 -10.87 2.87 -3.49
N LEU A 356 -10.10 3.78 -4.09
CA LEU A 356 -8.74 4.08 -3.69
C LEU A 356 -8.71 5.40 -2.94
N PHE A 357 -7.93 5.44 -1.87
CA PHE A 357 -7.70 6.65 -1.11
C PHE A 357 -6.25 6.71 -0.61
N VAL A 358 -5.77 7.91 -0.36
CA VAL A 358 -4.42 8.18 0.11
C VAL A 358 -4.48 8.72 1.53
N ALA A 359 -3.65 8.15 2.39
CA ALA A 359 -3.39 8.64 3.75
C ALA A 359 -1.87 8.67 3.95
N GLY A 360 -1.30 9.86 4.15
CA GLY A 360 0.15 10.04 4.15
C GLY A 360 0.78 9.64 2.81
N GLU A 361 1.72 8.71 2.85
CA GLU A 361 2.36 8.13 1.65
C GLU A 361 1.64 6.86 1.14
N ARG A 362 0.61 6.40 1.85
CA ARG A 362 -0.02 5.10 1.61
C ARG A 362 -1.20 5.22 0.66
N LEU A 363 -1.14 4.49 -0.45
CA LEU A 363 -2.30 4.23 -1.29
C LEU A 363 -3.04 3.00 -0.75
N LEU A 364 -4.29 3.17 -0.36
CA LEU A 364 -5.12 2.15 0.25
C LEU A 364 -6.36 1.91 -0.61
N ARG A 365 -6.81 0.66 -0.67
CA ARG A 365 -8.05 0.24 -1.31
C ARG A 365 -9.02 -0.29 -0.27
N TYR A 366 -10.23 0.23 -0.25
CA TYR A 366 -11.33 -0.38 0.49
C TYR A 366 -11.92 -1.51 -0.33
N GLU A 367 -11.89 -2.74 0.18
CA GLU A 367 -12.42 -3.91 -0.56
C GLU A 367 -13.83 -4.30 -0.12
N GLY A 368 -14.38 -3.65 0.90
CA GLY A 368 -15.73 -3.92 1.37
C GLY A 368 -15.84 -5.11 2.32
N PRO A 369 -17.08 -5.58 2.56
CA PRO A 369 -17.33 -6.75 3.40
C PRO A 369 -16.79 -8.02 2.74
N VAL A 370 -16.18 -8.88 3.55
CA VAL A 370 -15.66 -10.19 3.18
C VAL A 370 -16.45 -11.25 3.91
N GLU A 371 -17.03 -12.18 3.15
CA GLU A 371 -17.67 -13.36 3.72
C GLU A 371 -16.62 -14.29 4.31
N MET A 372 -16.72 -14.50 5.62
CA MET A 372 -15.91 -15.48 6.34
C MET A 372 -16.79 -16.68 6.64
N VAL A 373 -16.69 -17.72 5.80
CA VAL A 373 -17.48 -18.94 5.95
C VAL A 373 -17.07 -19.67 7.23
N PRO A 374 -17.97 -19.90 8.20
CA PRO A 374 -17.64 -20.70 9.37
C PRO A 374 -17.35 -22.14 8.96
N PRO A 375 -16.43 -22.85 9.65
CA PRO A 375 -16.20 -24.26 9.38
C PRO A 375 -17.50 -25.05 9.58
N ALA A 376 -17.71 -26.10 8.77
CA ALA A 376 -18.89 -26.94 8.93
C ALA A 376 -18.84 -27.67 10.27
N GLU A 377 -20.02 -28.03 10.79
CA GLU A 377 -20.11 -28.77 12.04
C GLU A 377 -19.41 -30.14 11.90
N GLY A 378 -18.40 -30.39 12.75
CA GLY A 378 -17.58 -31.60 12.70
C GLY A 378 -16.28 -31.47 11.88
N ASP A 379 -16.06 -30.36 11.17
CA ASP A 379 -14.78 -30.11 10.52
C ASP A 379 -13.69 -29.80 11.55
N LEU A 380 -12.49 -30.33 11.29
CA LEU A 380 -11.30 -29.97 12.04
C LEU A 380 -10.95 -28.51 11.73
N PRO A 381 -11.00 -27.58 12.71
CA PRO A 381 -10.68 -26.19 12.45
C PRO A 381 -9.20 -26.07 12.07
N LEU A 382 -8.92 -25.21 11.09
CA LEU A 382 -7.54 -24.89 10.71
C LEU A 382 -6.81 -24.27 11.92
N LEU A 383 -5.67 -24.85 12.28
CA LEU A 383 -4.86 -24.39 13.40
C LEU A 383 -4.48 -22.91 13.20
N GLY A 384 -4.82 -22.07 14.18
CA GLY A 384 -4.51 -20.63 14.15
C GLY A 384 -5.42 -19.78 13.26
N ALA A 385 -6.44 -20.35 12.60
CA ALA A 385 -7.38 -19.56 11.81
C ALA A 385 -8.26 -18.67 12.71
N PRO A 386 -8.43 -17.38 12.35
CA PRO A 386 -9.33 -16.50 13.08
C PRO A 386 -10.76 -16.99 12.93
N ARG A 387 -11.47 -17.09 14.06
CA ARG A 387 -12.92 -17.31 14.06
C ARG A 387 -13.58 -15.94 14.00
N PRO A 388 -14.35 -15.62 12.96
CA PRO A 388 -15.04 -14.34 12.91
C PRO A 388 -15.91 -14.19 14.16
N ALA A 389 -15.77 -13.07 14.86
CA ALA A 389 -16.81 -12.66 15.80
C ALA A 389 -18.12 -12.44 15.03
N GLN A 390 -19.26 -12.51 15.70
CA GLN A 390 -20.57 -12.32 15.06
C GLN A 390 -20.59 -10.98 14.30
N GLY A 391 -20.85 -11.01 12.99
CA GLY A 391 -20.98 -9.83 12.13
C GLY A 391 -20.08 -9.85 10.88
N PRO A 392 -20.29 -8.91 9.95
CA PRO A 392 -19.48 -8.78 8.76
C PRO A 392 -18.06 -8.31 9.10
N VAL A 393 -17.07 -8.86 8.39
CA VAL A 393 -15.67 -8.42 8.44
C VAL A 393 -15.41 -7.62 7.18
N TYR A 394 -14.69 -6.51 7.30
CA TYR A 394 -14.32 -5.65 6.18
C TYR A 394 -12.83 -5.74 5.90
N ARG A 395 -12.46 -5.60 4.63
CA ARG A 395 -11.08 -5.67 4.17
C ARG A 395 -10.60 -4.34 3.61
N VAL A 396 -9.41 -3.95 4.04
CA VAL A 396 -8.68 -2.78 3.51
C VAL A 396 -7.28 -3.24 3.18
N THR A 397 -6.79 -2.86 2.01
CA THR A 397 -5.54 -3.35 1.46
C THR A 397 -4.69 -2.19 0.94
N GLU A 398 -3.43 -2.14 1.37
CA GLU A 398 -2.43 -1.26 0.78
C GLU A 398 -2.11 -1.69 -0.66
N VAL A 399 -2.02 -0.71 -1.56
CA VAL A 399 -1.70 -0.91 -2.96
C VAL A 399 -0.27 -0.43 -3.20
N LEU A 400 0.62 -1.38 -3.48
CA LEU A 400 2.03 -1.14 -3.76
C LEU A 400 2.29 -0.95 -5.26
N LEU A 401 3.52 -0.55 -5.58
CA LEU A 401 3.99 -0.38 -6.96
C LEU A 401 3.63 -1.60 -7.84
N GLY A 402 3.09 -1.31 -9.03
CA GLY A 402 2.61 -2.34 -9.96
C GLY A 402 1.30 -3.00 -9.52
N ALA A 403 0.47 -2.29 -8.75
CA ALA A 403 -0.81 -2.75 -8.22
C ALA A 403 -0.70 -4.01 -7.34
N LYS A 404 0.46 -4.25 -6.73
CA LYS A 404 0.69 -5.38 -5.84
C LYS A 404 -0.03 -5.18 -4.51
N THR A 405 -0.48 -6.27 -3.91
CA THR A 405 -1.06 -6.25 -2.57
C THR A 405 0.02 -6.05 -1.52
N GLY A 406 -0.13 -5.00 -0.71
CA GLY A 406 0.65 -4.72 0.48
C GLY A 406 -0.04 -5.22 1.75
N ARG A 407 0.13 -4.46 2.84
CA ARG A 407 -0.52 -4.77 4.12
C ARG A 407 -2.03 -4.84 3.96
N THR A 408 -2.65 -5.86 4.53
CA THR A 408 -4.10 -6.07 4.48
C THR A 408 -4.63 -6.22 5.89
N CYS A 409 -5.66 -5.45 6.23
CA CYS A 409 -6.38 -5.59 7.49
C CYS A 409 -7.75 -6.24 7.25
N HIS A 410 -8.15 -7.07 8.20
CA HIS A 410 -9.50 -7.64 8.30
C HIS A 410 -10.07 -7.22 9.65
N ARG A 411 -11.12 -6.41 9.64
CA ARG A 411 -11.71 -5.84 10.86
C ARG A 411 -13.22 -5.76 10.79
N GLY A 412 -13.87 -6.05 11.91
CA GLY A 412 -15.30 -5.76 12.06
C GLY A 412 -15.52 -4.25 12.22
N GLY A 413 -16.75 -3.80 11.97
CA GLY A 413 -17.17 -2.43 12.29
C GLY A 413 -17.21 -2.17 13.80
N PRO A 414 -17.46 -0.92 14.24
CA PRO A 414 -17.95 0.20 13.42
C PRO A 414 -16.84 1.07 12.83
N VAL A 415 -15.57 0.88 13.21
CA VAL A 415 -14.46 1.75 12.78
C VAL A 415 -13.25 0.91 12.42
N ILE A 416 -12.61 1.26 11.30
CA ILE A 416 -11.29 0.77 10.90
C ILE A 416 -10.34 1.96 10.89
N SER A 417 -9.39 1.98 11.81
CA SER A 417 -8.50 3.12 12.03
C SER A 417 -7.19 3.02 11.25
N ILE A 418 -6.70 4.16 10.78
CA ILE A 418 -5.49 4.28 9.95
C ILE A 418 -4.59 5.40 10.51
N GLY A 419 -3.30 5.10 10.70
CA GLY A 419 -2.37 6.09 11.21
C GLY A 419 -0.99 5.52 11.55
N ARG A 420 -0.18 6.33 12.23
CA ARG A 420 1.21 6.02 12.59
C ARG A 420 1.37 5.20 13.86
N ALA A 421 0.34 5.14 14.72
CA ALA A 421 0.38 4.36 15.96
C ALA A 421 -1.03 4.01 16.48
N GLY A 422 -1.18 2.84 17.09
CA GLY A 422 -2.43 2.47 17.78
C GLY A 422 -3.66 2.38 16.86
N CYS A 423 -3.44 2.06 15.58
CA CYS A 423 -4.48 1.94 14.55
C CYS A 423 -4.55 0.50 14.02
N ASP A 424 -5.68 0.13 13.40
CA ASP A 424 -5.86 -1.16 12.72
C ASP A 424 -4.89 -1.32 11.54
N MET A 425 -4.74 -0.25 10.75
CA MET A 425 -3.66 -0.10 9.78
C MET A 425 -2.61 0.88 10.32
N ASN A 426 -1.57 0.32 10.92
CA ASN A 426 -0.48 1.07 11.53
C ASN A 426 0.74 1.19 10.59
N PHE A 427 1.19 2.41 10.31
CA PHE A 427 2.33 2.74 9.44
C PHE A 427 3.34 3.62 10.17
N ALA A 428 4.07 3.05 11.13
CA ALA A 428 4.99 3.77 12.02
C ALA A 428 6.06 4.63 11.32
N GLY A 429 6.52 4.24 10.12
CA GLY A 429 7.57 4.94 9.38
C GLY A 429 7.09 6.10 8.50
N ASP A 430 5.79 6.34 8.41
CA ASP A 430 5.22 7.38 7.55
C ASP A 430 5.12 8.70 8.32
N SER A 431 5.98 9.66 7.99
CA SER A 431 6.04 10.96 8.66
C SER A 431 4.86 11.87 8.31
N LEU A 432 4.17 11.60 7.20
CA LEU A 432 2.99 12.34 6.75
C LEU A 432 1.73 11.88 7.49
N LEU A 433 1.76 10.76 8.20
CA LEU A 433 0.65 10.30 9.03
C LEU A 433 0.73 10.84 10.47
N ALA A 434 -0.44 11.24 10.98
CA ALA A 434 -0.65 11.44 12.41
C ALA A 434 -0.76 10.08 13.13
N ALA A 435 -0.67 10.05 14.47
CA ALA A 435 -0.83 8.82 15.24
C ALA A 435 -2.15 8.10 14.89
N LYS A 436 -3.26 8.84 14.92
CA LYS A 436 -4.54 8.49 14.30
C LYS A 436 -4.85 9.54 13.24
N HIS A 437 -4.85 9.15 11.97
CA HIS A 437 -4.88 10.08 10.85
C HIS A 437 -6.23 10.09 10.13
N GLY A 438 -6.77 8.91 9.85
CA GLY A 438 -8.06 8.74 9.19
C GLY A 438 -8.74 7.47 9.64
N GLU A 439 -10.04 7.39 9.40
CA GLU A 439 -10.86 6.25 9.81
C GLU A 439 -11.88 5.91 8.73
N ILE A 440 -12.16 4.62 8.55
CA ILE A 440 -13.31 4.15 7.79
C ILE A 440 -14.40 3.81 8.80
N ARG A 441 -15.49 4.55 8.74
CA ARG A 441 -16.67 4.37 9.59
C ARG A 441 -17.68 3.50 8.84
N ILE A 442 -18.11 2.42 9.48
CA ILE A 442 -19.09 1.47 8.97
C ILE A 442 -20.38 1.69 9.74
N ALA A 443 -21.44 2.07 9.03
CA ALA A 443 -22.77 2.23 9.58
C ALA A 443 -23.46 0.86 9.80
N GLU A 444 -24.57 0.86 10.54
CA GLU A 444 -25.34 -0.37 10.85
C GLU A 444 -25.90 -1.04 9.59
N ASP A 445 -26.17 -0.27 8.53
CA ASP A 445 -26.62 -0.76 7.23
C ASP A 445 -25.48 -1.30 6.35
N GLY A 446 -24.24 -1.27 6.84
CA GLY A 446 -23.04 -1.72 6.13
C GLY A 446 -22.44 -0.69 5.18
N THR A 447 -23.02 0.51 5.05
CA THR A 447 -22.42 1.59 4.27
C THR A 447 -21.14 2.08 4.94
N ALA A 448 -20.15 2.41 4.13
CA ALA A 448 -18.85 2.89 4.60
C ALA A 448 -18.66 4.36 4.25
N ALA A 449 -18.01 5.08 5.16
CA ALA A 449 -17.59 6.45 4.94
C ALA A 449 -16.15 6.65 5.41
N LEU A 450 -15.36 7.33 4.59
CA LEU A 450 -13.97 7.70 4.89
C LEU A 450 -13.94 9.05 5.58
N ALA A 451 -13.27 9.15 6.73
CA ALA A 451 -13.13 10.37 7.49
C ALA A 451 -11.65 10.77 7.65
N ASP A 452 -11.35 12.05 7.39
CA ASP A 452 -10.10 12.69 7.81
C ASP A 452 -10.28 13.19 9.26
N LEU A 453 -9.38 12.80 10.17
CA LEU A 453 -9.45 13.25 11.57
C LEU A 453 -8.86 14.66 11.76
N GLY A 454 -8.23 15.24 10.74
CA GLY A 454 -7.65 16.59 10.81
C GLY A 454 -6.45 16.71 11.75
N HIS A 455 -5.91 15.60 12.24
CA HIS A 455 -4.76 15.58 13.15
C HIS A 455 -3.41 15.80 12.45
N GLY A 456 -3.38 15.90 11.12
CA GLY A 456 -2.17 16.13 10.33
C GLY A 456 -2.41 17.04 9.13
N PRO A 457 -1.38 17.73 8.63
CA PRO A 457 -1.52 18.70 7.54
C PRO A 457 -1.75 18.06 6.17
N SER A 458 -1.28 16.82 5.98
CA SER A 458 -1.40 16.04 4.74
C SER A 458 -2.86 15.70 4.41
N GLY A 459 -3.66 15.37 5.43
CA GLY A 459 -5.06 14.95 5.27
C GLY A 459 -5.25 13.64 4.51
N VAL A 460 -6.51 13.26 4.32
CA VAL A 460 -6.90 12.04 3.59
C VAL A 460 -7.51 12.43 2.24
N PHE A 461 -7.12 11.76 1.16
CA PHE A 461 -7.60 12.03 -0.19
C PHE A 461 -8.33 10.82 -0.78
N LEU A 462 -9.53 11.02 -1.33
CA LEU A 462 -10.31 9.98 -2.00
C LEU A 462 -10.17 10.12 -3.52
N ARG A 463 -9.95 9.02 -4.24
CA ARG A 463 -9.87 9.03 -5.71
C ARG A 463 -11.24 9.36 -6.31
N VAL A 464 -11.26 10.27 -7.28
CA VAL A 464 -12.44 10.57 -8.09
C VAL A 464 -12.75 9.38 -8.98
N ARG A 465 -13.99 8.90 -8.95
CA ARG A 465 -14.43 7.79 -9.81
C ARG A 465 -14.68 8.34 -11.22
N ALA A 466 -14.15 7.68 -12.25
CA ALA A 466 -14.23 8.16 -13.63
C ALA A 466 -15.67 8.42 -14.13
N GLN A 467 -16.67 7.70 -13.63
CA GLN A 467 -18.07 7.84 -14.02
C GLN A 467 -18.88 8.77 -13.10
N GLN A 468 -18.29 9.27 -12.02
CA GLN A 468 -18.98 10.06 -11.01
C GLN A 468 -18.18 11.33 -10.73
N PRO A 469 -18.48 12.42 -11.47
CA PRO A 469 -17.88 13.72 -11.21
C PRO A 469 -18.17 14.20 -9.78
N VAL A 470 -17.23 14.92 -9.20
CA VAL A 470 -17.31 15.42 -7.82
C VAL A 470 -17.50 16.94 -7.83
N GLU A 471 -18.47 17.42 -7.07
CA GLU A 471 -18.67 18.86 -6.85
C GLU A 471 -17.59 19.42 -5.93
N LEU A 472 -16.90 20.47 -6.39
CA LEU A 472 -15.87 21.18 -5.65
C LEU A 472 -16.42 22.45 -5.02
N GLN A 473 -15.93 22.76 -3.82
CA GLN A 473 -16.23 23.98 -3.07
C GLN A 473 -14.96 24.79 -2.81
N ALA A 474 -15.13 26.05 -2.42
CA ALA A 474 -14.03 26.91 -2.01
C ALA A 474 -13.24 26.28 -0.85
N GLY A 475 -11.92 26.22 -0.99
CA GLY A 475 -11.01 25.63 -0.02
C GLY A 475 -10.72 24.13 -0.23
N ASP A 476 -11.42 23.46 -1.14
CA ASP A 476 -11.12 22.06 -1.47
C ASP A 476 -9.71 21.92 -2.05
N VAL A 477 -9.10 20.75 -1.83
CA VAL A 477 -7.78 20.45 -2.36
C VAL A 477 -7.87 19.24 -3.29
N VAL A 478 -7.46 19.46 -4.53
CA VAL A 478 -7.35 18.42 -5.57
C VAL A 478 -5.90 17.99 -5.68
N ARG A 479 -5.65 16.69 -5.68
CA ARG A 479 -4.33 16.10 -5.88
C ARG A 479 -4.26 15.42 -7.25
N VAL A 480 -3.26 15.80 -8.04
CA VAL A 480 -2.93 15.19 -9.34
C VAL A 480 -1.43 14.93 -9.37
N GLY A 481 -1.04 13.65 -9.45
CA GLY A 481 0.37 13.27 -9.24
C GLY A 481 0.84 13.66 -7.83
N ASP A 482 1.96 14.38 -7.77
CA ASP A 482 2.50 14.92 -6.52
C ASP A 482 2.04 16.36 -6.24
N GLN A 483 1.25 16.96 -7.13
CA GLN A 483 0.78 18.34 -7.03
C GLN A 483 -0.56 18.44 -6.31
N HIS A 484 -0.69 19.41 -5.40
CA HIS A 484 -1.87 19.73 -4.61
C HIS A 484 -2.38 21.12 -5.00
N LEU A 485 -3.63 21.20 -5.44
CA LEU A 485 -4.25 22.40 -5.97
C LEU A 485 -5.44 22.78 -5.09
N ARG A 486 -5.37 23.93 -4.42
CA ARG A 486 -6.50 24.47 -3.66
C ARG A 486 -7.45 25.21 -4.59
N VAL A 487 -8.73 24.92 -4.46
CA VAL A 487 -9.81 25.60 -5.18
C VAL A 487 -10.15 26.90 -4.45
N GLU A 488 -10.16 28.01 -5.18
CA GLU A 488 -10.69 29.29 -4.70
C GLU A 488 -11.84 29.72 -5.61
N VAL A 489 -12.99 30.01 -5.01
CA VAL A 489 -14.19 30.49 -5.69
C VAL A 489 -14.48 31.90 -5.18
N GLY A 490 -14.68 32.83 -6.11
CA GLY A 490 -14.84 34.27 -5.86
C GLY A 490 -16.27 34.76 -5.88
#